data_AF-A0A9P1DLS3-F1
#
_entry.id   AF-A0A9P1DLS3-F1
#
_cell.length_a   1.000
_cell.length_b   1.000
_cell.length_c   1.000
_cell.angle_alpha   90.00
_cell.angle_beta   90.00
_cell.angle_gamma   90.00
#
_symmetry.space_group_name_H-M   'P 1'
#
loop_
_entity.id
_entity.type
_entity.pdbx_description
1 polymer ?
#
loop_
_entity_poly.entity_id
_entity_poly.type
_entity_poly.pdbx_seq_one_letter_code
_entity_poly.pdbx_strand_id
1 'polypeptide(L)'
;MAGMSRCLAVLLLLSLSDAQLMRRDSSRAASRRSRLQGALREALAKVSAEQVLFVEESLRDSYEAFPKDAKGNLPPHSALPALARAYFAKEHGWLIRGLESPGAPIIAPGESYREATQGHGAGDLYEVHALQDKAPELAAALKEAALSPVASSRGMSLADISQTVAALEQILLEESVGLLRAAYVLNELESDMDRVPAPITVEDAHEVLLSYLLLFRHGLPHDLEDAKKHLQMKLRARKTSEWKGMQSFEAQALNSSGKLAWTDLKERVMLLAKLYGRWQNRECEDMKSTLVKMGDSGRVKLNDFHGSPKYPQYQFTEKEEYLQQAGILEEENGEKYVLIANYLLGASNCIASSEYFAVCCLNECETLLNHFEASFQMPGAALEQVQHLASELNASAVSELSSAADASGVVVWHSPAFRRWLHRAFPLQCPRPTALEDEAVEAELTEAKEWMEIDEAARQKLHPLVLHPSECTRLPEWHETPEESAALEV
;
A
#
# COMPACT_ATOMS: atom_id res chain seq x y z
N MET A 1 -65.30 48.04 -27.21
CA MET A 1 -64.69 47.66 -28.51
C MET A 1 -63.19 47.61 -28.30
N ALA A 2 -62.56 46.45 -28.60
CA ALA A 2 -61.12 46.19 -28.81
C ALA A 2 -60.11 46.75 -27.76
N GLY A 3 -59.16 46.02 -27.20
CA GLY A 3 -58.32 44.98 -27.77
C GLY A 3 -56.85 45.35 -27.50
N MET A 4 -56.23 44.62 -26.57
CA MET A 4 -54.79 44.33 -26.42
C MET A 4 -53.72 45.47 -26.33
N SER A 5 -52.94 45.35 -25.25
CA SER A 5 -51.46 45.27 -25.19
C SER A 5 -50.61 46.48 -24.77
N ARG A 6 -49.80 46.19 -23.72
CA ARG A 6 -48.43 46.63 -23.37
C ARG A 6 -48.28 47.95 -22.61
N CYS A 7 -48.04 47.88 -21.29
CA CYS A 7 -46.73 47.72 -20.62
C CYS A 7 -45.94 49.03 -20.52
N LEU A 8 -45.84 49.61 -19.31
CA LEU A 8 -44.55 49.76 -18.61
C LEU A 8 -44.72 50.44 -17.23
N ALA A 9 -43.98 49.88 -16.27
CA ALA A 9 -43.34 50.48 -15.08
C ALA A 9 -44.20 51.07 -13.96
N VAL A 10 -44.20 50.37 -12.80
CA VAL A 10 -43.49 50.87 -11.61
C VAL A 10 -42.75 49.69 -10.96
N LEU A 11 -41.42 49.74 -11.03
CA LEU A 11 -40.45 48.89 -10.35
C LEU A 11 -39.88 49.70 -9.19
N LEU A 12 -39.69 49.04 -8.05
CA LEU A 12 -38.82 49.35 -6.89
C LEU A 12 -39.60 49.47 -5.57
N LEU A 13 -39.63 48.37 -4.82
CA LEU A 13 -38.83 48.18 -3.60
C LEU A 13 -39.26 46.86 -2.94
N LEU A 14 -38.28 45.97 -2.72
CA LEU A 14 -38.19 44.83 -1.77
C LEU A 14 -37.50 43.63 -2.43
N SER A 15 -36.19 43.75 -2.65
CA SER A 15 -35.30 42.61 -2.87
C SER A 15 -34.02 42.87 -2.11
N LEU A 16 -33.86 42.33 -0.90
CA LEU A 16 -32.55 42.30 -0.21
C LEU A 16 -32.43 41.27 0.93
N SER A 17 -33.50 40.54 1.31
CA SER A 17 -33.42 39.59 2.44
C SER A 17 -33.26 38.10 2.02
N ASP A 18 -33.83 37.66 0.90
CA ASP A 18 -33.74 36.24 0.51
C ASP A 18 -32.45 35.85 -0.22
N ALA A 19 -31.75 36.82 -0.81
CA ALA A 19 -30.48 36.56 -1.50
C ALA A 19 -29.30 36.34 -0.54
N GLN A 20 -29.44 36.62 0.76
CA GLN A 20 -28.39 36.39 1.74
C GLN A 20 -28.49 35.02 2.43
N LEU A 21 -29.69 34.43 2.56
CA LEU A 21 -29.83 33.08 3.12
C LEU A 21 -29.45 31.99 2.11
N MET A 22 -29.85 32.12 0.84
CA MET A 22 -29.51 31.11 -0.20
C MET A 22 -28.02 31.13 -0.59
N ARG A 23 -27.31 32.25 -0.39
CA ARG A 23 -25.86 32.35 -0.68
C ARG A 23 -24.99 31.78 0.45
N ARG A 24 -25.55 31.61 1.65
CA ARG A 24 -24.85 31.07 2.83
C ARG A 24 -24.86 29.54 2.88
N ASP A 25 -25.87 28.91 2.28
CA ASP A 25 -25.93 27.45 2.15
C ASP A 25 -25.16 26.93 0.93
N SER A 26 -25.16 27.66 -0.20
CA SER A 26 -24.33 27.29 -1.36
C SER A 26 -22.83 27.42 -1.08
N SER A 27 -22.41 28.33 -0.19
CA SER A 27 -21.00 28.48 0.21
C SER A 27 -20.57 27.46 1.29
N ARG A 28 -21.51 26.85 2.01
CA ARG A 28 -21.22 25.81 3.02
C ARG A 28 -21.11 24.43 2.40
N ALA A 29 -21.93 24.11 1.39
CA ALA A 29 -21.87 22.84 0.67
C ALA A 29 -20.63 22.71 -0.24
N ALA A 30 -20.11 23.83 -0.75
CA ALA A 30 -18.92 23.85 -1.62
C ALA A 30 -17.57 23.95 -0.88
N SER A 31 -17.53 23.99 0.47
CA SER A 31 -16.31 24.30 1.23
C SER A 31 -16.19 23.62 2.60
N ARG A 32 -16.39 22.30 2.65
CA ARG A 32 -15.73 21.44 3.66
C ARG A 32 -15.14 20.21 2.98
N ARG A 33 -14.12 20.42 2.15
CA ARG A 33 -13.20 19.32 1.82
C ARG A 33 -12.62 18.81 3.14
N SER A 34 -12.51 17.50 3.30
CA SER A 34 -11.84 16.97 4.49
C SER A 34 -10.39 17.44 4.51
N ARG A 35 -9.81 17.57 5.70
CA ARG A 35 -8.39 17.88 5.85
C ARG A 35 -7.52 16.92 5.05
N LEU A 36 -7.89 15.63 5.05
CA LEU A 36 -7.26 14.58 4.24
C LEU A 36 -7.27 14.90 2.74
N GLN A 37 -8.42 15.28 2.17
CA GLN A 37 -8.49 15.66 0.74
C GLN A 37 -7.64 16.90 0.42
N GLY A 38 -7.50 17.82 1.37
CA GLY A 38 -6.60 18.97 1.25
C GLY A 38 -5.13 18.54 1.19
N ALA A 39 -4.70 17.72 2.16
CA ALA A 39 -3.33 17.23 2.25
C ALA A 39 -2.95 16.30 1.08
N LEU A 40 -3.86 15.43 0.65
CA LEU A 40 -3.66 14.55 -0.51
C LEU A 40 -3.44 15.36 -1.79
N ARG A 41 -4.19 16.45 -2.00
CA ARG A 41 -3.99 17.30 -3.18
C ARG A 41 -2.58 17.88 -3.25
N GLU A 42 -2.01 18.24 -2.11
CA GLU A 42 -0.63 18.74 -2.03
C GLU A 42 0.38 17.62 -2.27
N ALA A 43 0.22 16.48 -1.61
CA ALA A 43 1.11 15.33 -1.76
C ALA A 43 1.09 14.73 -3.19
N LEU A 44 -0.07 14.80 -3.87
CA LEU A 44 -0.24 14.35 -5.24
C LEU A 44 0.25 15.36 -6.29
N ALA A 45 0.80 16.52 -5.91
CA ALA A 45 1.17 17.56 -6.88
C ALA A 45 2.19 17.10 -7.94
N LYS A 46 2.99 16.07 -7.64
CA LYS A 46 3.96 15.45 -8.56
C LYS A 46 3.56 14.05 -9.02
N VAL A 47 2.36 13.58 -8.68
CA VAL A 47 1.87 12.24 -8.99
C VAL A 47 1.05 12.30 -10.27
N SER A 48 1.35 11.41 -11.21
CA SER A 48 0.59 11.31 -12.47
C SER A 48 -0.77 10.65 -12.26
N ALA A 49 -1.75 10.97 -13.11
CA ALA A 49 -3.06 10.33 -13.05
C ALA A 49 -2.95 8.82 -13.34
N GLU A 50 -2.06 8.46 -14.26
CA GLU A 50 -1.74 7.07 -14.62
C GLU A 50 -1.22 6.28 -13.42
N GLN A 51 -0.38 6.89 -12.58
CA GLN A 51 0.13 6.27 -11.37
C GLN A 51 -0.99 6.02 -10.34
N VAL A 52 -1.88 6.99 -10.14
CA VAL A 52 -3.04 6.80 -9.23
C VAL A 52 -3.95 5.68 -9.74
N LEU A 53 -4.21 5.63 -11.05
CA LEU A 53 -5.05 4.59 -11.66
C LEU A 53 -4.41 3.20 -11.54
N PHE A 54 -3.10 3.08 -11.72
CA PHE A 54 -2.38 1.83 -11.53
C PHE A 54 -2.48 1.33 -10.08
N VAL A 55 -2.28 2.23 -9.11
CA VAL A 55 -2.42 1.92 -7.68
C VAL A 55 -3.86 1.51 -7.36
N GLU A 56 -4.85 2.21 -7.91
CA GLU A 56 -6.27 1.89 -7.73
C GLU A 56 -6.63 0.51 -8.30
N GLU A 57 -6.12 0.17 -9.49
CA GLU A 57 -6.34 -1.14 -10.11
C GLU A 57 -5.73 -2.26 -9.27
N SER A 58 -4.49 -2.09 -8.78
CA SER A 58 -3.82 -3.12 -7.97
C SER A 58 -4.47 -3.35 -6.61
N LEU A 59 -5.08 -2.31 -6.03
CA LEU A 59 -5.75 -2.37 -4.72
C LEU A 59 -7.22 -2.80 -4.78
N ARG A 60 -7.84 -2.79 -5.97
CA ARG A 60 -9.30 -2.93 -6.10
C ARG A 60 -9.80 -4.25 -5.51
N ASP A 61 -9.20 -5.37 -5.87
CA ASP A 61 -9.69 -6.68 -5.45
C ASP A 61 -9.59 -6.84 -3.93
N SER A 62 -8.45 -6.48 -3.35
CA SER A 62 -8.27 -6.47 -1.90
C SER A 62 -9.23 -5.50 -1.23
N TYR A 63 -9.45 -4.31 -1.80
CA TYR A 63 -10.45 -3.37 -1.28
C TYR A 63 -11.83 -4.01 -1.24
N GLU A 64 -12.33 -4.62 -2.31
CA GLU A 64 -13.66 -5.26 -2.35
C GLU A 64 -13.77 -6.46 -1.41
N ALA A 65 -12.65 -7.09 -1.09
CA ALA A 65 -12.53 -8.18 -0.11
C ALA A 65 -12.51 -7.72 1.36
N PHE A 66 -12.53 -6.42 1.67
CA PHE A 66 -12.68 -5.94 3.04
C PHE A 66 -14.15 -5.67 3.42
N PRO A 67 -14.53 -5.86 4.71
CA PRO A 67 -15.84 -5.44 5.19
C PRO A 67 -16.01 -3.92 5.10
N LYS A 68 -17.16 -3.47 4.56
CA LYS A 68 -17.46 -2.06 4.25
C LYS A 68 -18.70 -1.56 4.97
N ASP A 69 -18.76 -0.24 5.18
CA ASP A 69 -19.98 0.45 5.60
C ASP A 69 -21.02 0.59 4.46
N ALA A 70 -22.14 1.27 4.73
CA ALA A 70 -23.21 1.52 3.74
C ALA A 70 -22.75 2.23 2.48
N LYS A 71 -21.72 3.04 2.63
CA LYS A 71 -21.18 3.93 1.60
C LYS A 71 -20.04 3.26 0.84
N GLY A 72 -19.71 2.01 1.19
CA GLY A 72 -18.61 1.26 0.62
C GLY A 72 -17.25 1.56 1.26
N ASN A 73 -17.19 2.32 2.35
CA ASN A 73 -15.93 2.78 2.93
C ASN A 73 -15.36 1.79 3.96
N LEU A 74 -14.03 1.80 4.07
CA LEU A 74 -13.26 0.99 5.02
C LEU A 74 -12.90 1.77 6.28
N PRO A 75 -12.73 1.09 7.44
CA PRO A 75 -12.16 1.70 8.62
C PRO A 75 -10.70 2.14 8.35
N PRO A 76 -10.34 3.41 8.65
CA PRO A 76 -9.04 3.97 8.28
C PRO A 76 -7.85 3.42 9.08
N HIS A 77 -8.06 2.95 10.31
CA HIS A 77 -6.96 2.67 11.24
C HIS A 77 -6.28 1.33 10.92
N SER A 78 -7.03 0.22 10.81
CA SER A 78 -6.44 -1.10 10.55
C SER A 78 -6.30 -1.46 9.06
N ALA A 79 -7.32 -1.16 8.23
CA ALA A 79 -7.33 -1.62 6.84
C ALA A 79 -6.31 -0.89 5.95
N LEU A 80 -6.10 0.42 6.19
CA LEU A 80 -5.18 1.22 5.36
C LEU A 80 -3.71 0.75 5.48
N PRO A 81 -3.13 0.54 6.68
CA PRO A 81 -1.80 -0.04 6.81
C PRO A 81 -1.68 -1.43 6.17
N ALA A 82 -2.69 -2.30 6.33
CA ALA A 82 -2.68 -3.64 5.74
C ALA A 82 -2.65 -3.59 4.20
N LEU A 83 -3.54 -2.80 3.58
CA LEU A 83 -3.60 -2.62 2.13
C LEU A 83 -2.32 -1.99 1.57
N ALA A 84 -1.76 -0.99 2.27
CA ALA A 84 -0.49 -0.38 1.86
C ALA A 84 0.67 -1.39 1.91
N ARG A 85 0.80 -2.18 2.98
CA ARG A 85 1.82 -3.24 3.08
C ARG A 85 1.69 -4.26 1.95
N ALA A 86 0.49 -4.76 1.72
CA ALA A 86 0.22 -5.73 0.67
C ALA A 86 0.58 -5.17 -0.71
N TYR A 87 0.19 -3.93 -1.02
CA TYR A 87 0.56 -3.26 -2.27
C TYR A 87 2.07 -3.16 -2.46
N PHE A 88 2.79 -2.62 -1.49
CA PHE A 88 4.25 -2.41 -1.63
C PHE A 88 5.02 -3.73 -1.72
N ALA A 89 4.62 -4.74 -0.95
CA ALA A 89 5.22 -6.07 -1.01
C ALA A 89 4.93 -6.81 -2.33
N LYS A 90 3.70 -6.72 -2.86
CA LYS A 90 3.26 -7.38 -4.11
C LYS A 90 3.84 -6.70 -5.35
N GLU A 91 3.80 -5.37 -5.39
CA GLU A 91 4.13 -4.61 -6.59
C GLU A 91 5.62 -4.31 -6.73
N HIS A 92 6.29 -4.06 -5.61
CA HIS A 92 7.66 -3.54 -5.60
C HIS A 92 8.63 -4.38 -4.77
N GLY A 93 8.12 -5.28 -3.92
CA GLY A 93 8.94 -5.97 -2.91
C GLY A 93 9.48 -5.01 -1.87
N TRP A 94 8.81 -3.87 -1.62
CA TRP A 94 9.30 -2.89 -0.66
C TRP A 94 8.81 -3.20 0.74
N LEU A 95 9.75 -3.30 1.68
CA LEU A 95 9.49 -3.22 3.11
C LEU A 95 9.62 -1.76 3.54
N ILE A 96 8.49 -1.11 3.84
CA ILE A 96 8.43 0.30 4.24
C ILE A 96 8.70 0.43 5.73
N ARG A 97 9.56 1.38 6.13
CA ARG A 97 9.94 1.60 7.52
C ARG A 97 8.85 2.29 8.33
N GLY A 98 8.48 1.68 9.45
CA GLY A 98 7.29 2.05 10.22
C GLY A 98 6.02 1.39 9.70
N LEU A 99 6.13 0.46 8.74
CA LEU A 99 5.03 -0.34 8.21
C LEU A 99 5.41 -1.83 8.13
N GLU A 100 6.33 -2.27 8.99
CA GLU A 100 6.70 -3.68 9.10
C GLU A 100 5.54 -4.53 9.66
N SER A 101 5.58 -5.84 9.42
CA SER A 101 4.63 -6.75 10.07
C SER A 101 4.76 -6.69 11.60
N PRO A 102 3.65 -6.83 12.34
CA PRO A 102 3.66 -6.89 13.79
C PRO A 102 4.68 -7.90 14.33
N GLY A 103 5.59 -7.44 15.19
CA GLY A 103 6.62 -8.30 15.79
C GLY A 103 7.76 -8.71 14.84
N ALA A 104 7.75 -8.31 13.57
CA ALA A 104 8.87 -8.55 12.67
C ALA A 104 10.14 -7.84 13.21
N PRO A 105 11.32 -8.46 13.12
CA PRO A 105 12.56 -7.80 13.53
C PRO A 105 12.80 -6.53 12.71
N ILE A 106 13.13 -5.45 13.40
CA ILE A 106 13.42 -4.15 12.77
C ILE A 106 14.93 -4.04 12.56
N ILE A 107 15.33 -3.88 11.30
CA ILE A 107 16.73 -3.64 10.90
C ILE A 107 16.83 -2.17 10.49
N ALA A 108 17.60 -1.36 11.22
CA ALA A 108 17.70 0.06 10.94
C ALA A 108 18.44 0.34 9.62
N PRO A 109 18.35 1.56 9.06
CA PRO A 109 19.11 1.95 7.87
C PRO A 109 20.61 1.69 8.04
N GLY A 110 21.19 0.92 7.11
CA GLY A 110 22.61 0.57 7.11
C GLY A 110 23.06 -0.52 8.09
N GLU A 111 22.13 -1.13 8.82
CA GLU A 111 22.41 -2.24 9.73
C GLU A 111 22.17 -3.61 9.07
N SER A 112 22.66 -4.67 9.70
CA SER A 112 22.41 -6.05 9.28
C SER A 112 21.43 -6.74 10.22
N TYR A 113 21.03 -7.97 9.88
CA TYR A 113 20.18 -8.81 10.75
C TYR A 113 20.77 -9.05 12.15
N ARG A 114 22.07 -8.84 12.34
CA ARG A 114 22.76 -9.03 13.63
C ARG A 114 22.45 -7.94 14.64
N GLU A 115 22.11 -6.76 14.14
CA GLU A 115 21.72 -5.59 14.93
C GLU A 115 20.18 -5.46 15.03
N ALA A 116 19.44 -6.42 14.48
CA ALA A 116 17.98 -6.41 14.45
C ALA A 116 17.41 -6.27 15.87
N THR A 117 16.49 -5.33 16.03
CA THR A 117 15.74 -5.12 17.27
C THR A 117 14.36 -5.77 17.17
N GLN A 118 13.71 -6.00 18.31
CA GLN A 118 12.34 -6.51 18.30
C GLN A 118 11.38 -5.42 17.81
N GLY A 119 10.61 -5.74 16.78
CA GLY A 119 9.47 -4.92 16.40
C GLY A 119 8.40 -4.95 17.48
N HIS A 120 7.62 -3.88 17.54
CA HIS A 120 6.43 -3.80 18.38
C HIS A 120 5.18 -4.03 17.51
N GLY A 121 4.00 -3.59 17.99
CA GLY A 121 2.73 -3.80 17.29
C GLY A 121 2.70 -3.28 15.84
N ALA A 122 1.59 -3.50 15.15
CA ALA A 122 1.39 -3.02 13.78
C ALA A 122 1.67 -1.50 13.70
N GLY A 123 2.54 -1.09 12.78
CA GLY A 123 2.76 0.32 12.49
C GLY A 123 1.57 0.93 11.76
N ASP A 124 1.16 2.12 12.19
CA ASP A 124 0.13 2.91 11.51
C ASP A 124 0.72 3.67 10.31
N LEU A 125 -0.07 3.89 9.26
CA LEU A 125 0.44 4.56 8.06
C LEU A 125 0.93 5.99 8.34
N TYR A 126 0.29 6.71 9.28
CA TYR A 126 0.71 8.05 9.67
C TYR A 126 2.00 8.08 10.49
N GLU A 127 2.51 6.91 10.92
CA GLU A 127 3.76 6.74 11.64
C GLU A 127 4.94 6.37 10.72
N VAL A 128 4.67 6.09 9.44
CA VAL A 128 5.69 5.81 8.44
C VAL A 128 6.68 6.97 8.37
N HIS A 129 7.97 6.64 8.52
CA HIS A 129 9.06 7.62 8.62
C HIS A 129 9.09 8.58 7.42
N ALA A 130 8.88 8.06 6.21
CA ALA A 130 8.81 8.88 4.99
C ALA A 130 7.69 9.93 5.02
N LEU A 131 6.51 9.58 5.55
CA LEU A 131 5.40 10.52 5.66
C LEU A 131 5.67 11.57 6.72
N GLN A 132 6.22 11.17 7.87
CA GLN A 132 6.55 12.10 8.94
C GLN A 132 7.59 13.13 8.52
N ASP A 133 8.63 12.69 7.79
CA ASP A 133 9.72 13.57 7.36
C ASP A 133 9.35 14.41 6.11
N LYS A 134 8.77 13.78 5.07
CA LYS A 134 8.56 14.44 3.77
C LYS A 134 7.16 15.01 3.54
N ALA A 135 6.15 14.54 4.28
CA ALA A 135 4.76 14.98 4.11
C ALA A 135 4.01 15.09 5.47
N PRO A 136 4.50 15.92 6.42
CA PRO A 136 3.95 15.98 7.78
C PRO A 136 2.47 16.38 7.83
N GLU A 137 2.01 17.21 6.90
CA GLU A 137 0.58 17.57 6.81
C GLU A 137 -0.30 16.39 6.37
N LEU A 138 0.19 15.53 5.48
CA LEU A 138 -0.50 14.30 5.11
C LEU A 138 -0.50 13.31 6.27
N ALA A 139 0.64 13.12 6.95
CA ALA A 139 0.71 12.29 8.15
C ALA A 139 -0.28 12.75 9.23
N ALA A 140 -0.34 14.06 9.51
CA ALA A 140 -1.29 14.61 10.48
C ALA A 140 -2.76 14.43 10.04
N ALA A 141 -3.06 14.56 8.75
CA ALA A 141 -4.41 14.36 8.24
C ALA A 141 -4.84 12.88 8.26
N LEU A 142 -3.91 11.95 8.01
CA LEU A 142 -4.13 10.51 8.14
C LEU A 142 -4.34 10.12 9.61
N LYS A 143 -3.55 10.68 10.53
CA LYS A 143 -3.74 10.48 11.96
C LYS A 143 -5.11 10.96 12.44
N GLU A 144 -5.55 12.12 11.96
CA GLU A 144 -6.89 12.63 12.24
C GLU A 144 -7.96 11.69 11.66
N ALA A 145 -7.80 11.23 10.42
CA ALA A 145 -8.73 10.29 9.79
C ALA A 145 -8.84 8.97 10.56
N ALA A 146 -7.71 8.44 11.07
CA ALA A 146 -7.66 7.21 11.84
C ALA A 146 -8.25 7.35 13.24
N LEU A 147 -7.88 8.40 13.99
CA LEU A 147 -8.12 8.47 15.44
C LEU A 147 -9.28 9.38 15.87
N SER A 148 -9.71 10.33 15.03
CA SER A 148 -10.82 11.23 15.39
C SER A 148 -12.15 10.52 15.23
N PRO A 149 -13.02 10.40 16.26
CA PRO A 149 -14.29 9.69 16.13
C PRO A 149 -15.19 10.22 15.00
N VAL A 150 -15.09 11.51 14.70
CA VAL A 150 -15.84 12.14 13.61
C VAL A 150 -15.24 11.79 12.26
N ALA A 151 -13.92 11.86 12.11
CA ALA A 151 -13.26 11.59 10.84
C ALA A 151 -13.23 10.09 10.54
N SER A 152 -12.98 9.27 11.55
CA SER A 152 -13.02 7.82 11.45
C SER A 152 -14.39 7.39 10.97
N SER A 153 -15.50 7.91 11.54
CA SER A 153 -16.90 7.64 11.14
C SER A 153 -17.26 7.91 9.66
N ARG A 154 -16.37 8.59 8.91
CA ARG A 154 -16.53 8.77 7.47
C ARG A 154 -16.06 7.55 6.68
N GLY A 155 -15.10 6.80 7.21
CA GLY A 155 -14.36 5.75 6.52
C GLY A 155 -13.50 6.29 5.38
N MET A 156 -12.78 5.39 4.72
CA MET A 156 -11.98 5.67 3.52
C MET A 156 -12.56 4.98 2.29
N SER A 157 -12.74 5.77 1.23
CA SER A 157 -13.09 5.24 -0.08
C SER A 157 -11.86 4.64 -0.78
N LEU A 158 -12.08 3.84 -1.82
CA LEU A 158 -10.99 3.33 -2.67
C LEU A 158 -10.12 4.49 -3.17
N ALA A 159 -10.73 5.60 -3.61
CA ALA A 159 -10.01 6.78 -4.06
C ALA A 159 -9.12 7.40 -2.97
N ASP A 160 -9.60 7.48 -1.72
CA ASP A 160 -8.79 8.01 -0.61
C ASP A 160 -7.57 7.10 -0.34
N ILE A 161 -7.76 5.79 -0.37
CA ILE A 161 -6.69 4.80 -0.15
C ILE A 161 -5.68 4.83 -1.30
N SER A 162 -6.14 4.75 -2.55
CA SER A 162 -5.26 4.73 -3.73
C SER A 162 -4.46 6.02 -3.87
N GLN A 163 -5.06 7.17 -3.56
CA GLN A 163 -4.35 8.45 -3.52
C GLN A 163 -3.30 8.50 -2.42
N THR A 164 -3.61 7.96 -1.24
CA THR A 164 -2.66 7.89 -0.12
C THR A 164 -1.46 7.01 -0.47
N VAL A 165 -1.71 5.82 -1.01
CA VAL A 165 -0.66 4.87 -1.41
C VAL A 165 0.17 5.43 -2.57
N ALA A 166 -0.46 6.07 -3.57
CA ALA A 166 0.26 6.71 -4.67
C ALA A 166 1.12 7.90 -4.21
N ALA A 167 0.63 8.70 -3.25
CA ALA A 167 1.41 9.77 -2.64
C ALA A 167 2.63 9.22 -1.88
N LEU A 168 2.45 8.16 -1.09
CA LEU A 168 3.56 7.49 -0.40
C LEU A 168 4.57 6.89 -1.39
N GLU A 169 4.11 6.20 -2.44
CA GLU A 169 4.98 5.66 -3.49
C GLU A 169 5.85 6.77 -4.11
N GLN A 170 5.23 7.92 -4.45
CA GLN A 170 5.96 9.06 -5.01
C GLN A 170 6.99 9.63 -4.02
N ILE A 171 6.63 9.77 -2.74
CA ILE A 171 7.55 10.27 -1.71
C ILE A 171 8.78 9.37 -1.58
N LEU A 172 8.58 8.04 -1.54
CA LEU A 172 9.66 7.07 -1.46
C LEU A 172 10.58 7.13 -2.70
N LEU A 173 10.00 7.30 -3.89
CA LEU A 173 10.76 7.41 -5.14
C LEU A 173 11.63 8.67 -5.22
N GLU A 174 11.31 9.74 -4.47
CA GLU A 174 12.12 10.96 -4.46
C GLU A 174 13.54 10.76 -3.92
N GLU A 175 13.80 9.73 -3.10
CA GLU A 175 15.16 9.37 -2.66
C GLU A 175 16.10 9.05 -3.85
N SER A 176 15.54 8.54 -4.95
CA SER A 176 16.31 8.22 -6.16
C SER A 176 16.99 9.45 -6.77
N VAL A 177 16.45 10.65 -6.54
CA VAL A 177 17.02 11.90 -7.06
C VAL A 177 18.35 12.23 -6.38
N GLY A 178 18.47 11.94 -5.08
CA GLY A 178 19.72 12.10 -4.34
C GLY A 178 20.82 11.18 -4.87
N LEU A 179 20.49 9.91 -5.10
CA LEU A 179 21.42 8.92 -5.66
C LEU A 179 21.80 9.24 -7.11
N LEU A 180 20.87 9.76 -7.93
CA LEU A 180 21.17 10.23 -9.28
C LEU A 180 22.19 11.37 -9.24
N ARG A 181 22.02 12.32 -8.33
CA ARG A 181 22.95 13.44 -8.17
C ARG A 181 24.35 12.97 -7.78
N ALA A 182 24.45 12.04 -6.82
CA ALA A 182 25.71 11.40 -6.50
C ALA A 182 26.32 10.65 -7.70
N ALA A 183 25.50 9.96 -8.49
CA ALA A 183 25.98 9.29 -9.70
C ALA A 183 26.59 10.27 -10.72
N TYR A 184 26.07 11.49 -10.87
CA TYR A 184 26.72 12.52 -11.71
C TYR A 184 28.11 12.90 -11.19
N VAL A 185 28.24 13.13 -9.87
CA VAL A 185 29.51 13.47 -9.22
C VAL A 185 30.53 12.35 -9.35
N LEU A 186 30.12 11.12 -9.09
CA LEU A 186 31.00 9.95 -9.13
C LEU A 186 31.45 9.58 -10.56
N ASN A 187 30.79 10.11 -11.59
CA ASN A 187 31.24 10.01 -12.99
C ASN A 187 31.94 11.29 -13.49
N GLU A 188 32.24 12.24 -12.60
CA GLU A 188 32.96 13.49 -12.91
C GLU A 188 32.23 14.38 -13.95
N LEU A 189 30.89 14.26 -14.03
CA LEU A 189 30.06 15.03 -14.97
C LEU A 189 29.51 16.33 -14.38
N GLU A 190 29.42 16.40 -13.06
CA GLU A 190 29.05 17.60 -12.29
C GLU A 190 29.84 17.58 -10.98
N SER A 191 30.25 18.75 -10.49
CA SER A 191 30.95 18.88 -9.19
C SER A 191 30.15 19.67 -8.18
N ASP A 192 29.19 20.48 -8.64
CA ASP A 192 28.30 21.26 -7.79
C ASP A 192 26.98 20.52 -7.58
N MET A 193 26.80 19.98 -6.37
CA MET A 193 25.59 19.27 -5.97
C MET A 193 24.35 20.18 -6.03
N ASP A 194 24.46 21.49 -5.93
CA ASP A 194 23.28 22.37 -5.92
C ASP A 194 22.82 22.77 -7.33
N ARG A 195 23.66 22.54 -8.34
CA ARG A 195 23.38 22.90 -9.72
C ARG A 195 22.54 21.83 -10.43
N VAL A 196 21.71 22.28 -11.38
CA VAL A 196 21.08 21.38 -12.35
C VAL A 196 22.12 21.03 -13.42
N PRO A 197 22.47 19.74 -13.60
CA PRO A 197 23.47 19.34 -14.59
C PRO A 197 23.05 19.71 -16.02
N ALA A 198 24.03 20.01 -16.87
CA ALA A 198 23.78 20.23 -18.29
C ALA A 198 23.31 18.93 -18.97
N PRO A 199 22.59 18.99 -20.11
CA PRO A 199 22.20 17.79 -20.84
C PRO A 199 23.41 16.96 -21.29
N ILE A 200 23.36 15.65 -21.02
CA ILE A 200 24.46 14.70 -21.27
C ILE A 200 24.18 13.81 -22.48
N THR A 201 25.20 13.13 -22.99
CA THR A 201 25.06 12.16 -24.09
C THR A 201 24.35 10.88 -23.62
N VAL A 202 23.88 10.06 -24.56
CA VAL A 202 23.30 8.74 -24.25
C VAL A 202 24.36 7.84 -23.60
N GLU A 203 25.60 7.91 -24.08
CA GLU A 203 26.73 7.15 -23.55
C GLU A 203 27.03 7.51 -22.09
N ASP A 204 27.05 8.81 -21.76
CA ASP A 204 27.23 9.28 -20.39
C ASP A 204 26.04 8.88 -19.50
N ALA A 205 24.81 8.93 -20.05
CA ALA A 205 23.61 8.51 -19.34
C ALA A 205 23.66 7.04 -18.91
N HIS A 206 24.13 6.14 -19.78
CA HIS A 206 24.34 4.73 -19.39
C HIS A 206 25.30 4.60 -18.20
N GLU A 207 26.44 5.32 -18.22
CA GLU A 207 27.41 5.26 -17.11
C GLU A 207 26.87 5.84 -15.81
N VAL A 208 26.05 6.89 -15.89
CA VAL A 208 25.32 7.49 -14.75
C VAL A 208 24.26 6.53 -14.21
N LEU A 209 23.42 5.94 -15.06
CA LEU A 209 22.37 5.01 -14.62
C LEU A 209 22.94 3.72 -14.02
N LEU A 210 24.03 3.18 -14.58
CA LEU A 210 24.75 2.05 -13.98
C LEU A 210 25.34 2.41 -12.62
N SER A 211 25.85 3.64 -12.47
CA SER A 211 26.36 4.13 -11.19
C SER A 211 25.24 4.27 -10.17
N TYR A 212 24.10 4.83 -10.58
CA TYR A 212 22.89 4.90 -9.77
C TYR A 212 22.44 3.50 -9.32
N LEU A 213 22.36 2.52 -10.22
CA LEU A 213 21.93 1.16 -9.86
C LEU A 213 22.90 0.46 -8.90
N LEU A 214 24.21 0.71 -9.02
CA LEU A 214 25.18 0.18 -8.05
C LEU A 214 24.99 0.81 -6.67
N LEU A 215 24.79 2.13 -6.59
CA LEU A 215 24.51 2.82 -5.32
C LEU A 215 23.19 2.35 -4.72
N PHE A 216 22.13 2.29 -5.54
CA PHE A 216 20.80 1.83 -5.14
C PHE A 216 20.86 0.41 -4.59
N ARG A 217 21.46 -0.53 -5.33
CA ARG A 217 21.63 -1.92 -4.88
C ARG A 217 22.43 -2.03 -3.59
N HIS A 218 23.51 -1.24 -3.46
CA HIS A 218 24.36 -1.26 -2.27
C HIS A 218 23.60 -0.84 -1.02
N GLY A 219 22.68 0.13 -1.15
CA GLY A 219 21.96 0.70 -0.02
C GLY A 219 22.89 1.46 0.92
N LEU A 220 22.41 1.73 2.12
CA LEU A 220 23.18 2.31 3.20
C LEU A 220 24.06 1.25 3.90
N PRO A 221 25.20 1.64 4.48
CA PRO A 221 25.87 2.94 4.29
C PRO A 221 26.60 2.99 2.94
N HIS A 222 26.41 4.07 2.18
CA HIS A 222 27.13 4.30 0.92
C HIS A 222 28.06 5.52 1.00
N ASP A 223 29.08 5.50 0.15
CA ASP A 223 30.03 6.58 -0.03
C ASP A 223 29.70 7.31 -1.34
N LEU A 224 29.10 8.49 -1.22
CA LEU A 224 28.59 9.26 -2.37
C LEU A 224 29.61 10.24 -2.95
N GLU A 225 30.79 10.34 -2.35
CA GLU A 225 31.79 11.37 -2.67
C GLU A 225 33.09 10.78 -3.24
N ASP A 226 33.47 9.56 -2.85
CA ASP A 226 34.71 8.93 -3.33
C ASP A 226 34.54 8.30 -4.73
N ALA A 227 34.74 9.12 -5.76
CA ALA A 227 34.73 8.71 -7.16
C ALA A 227 35.73 7.57 -7.47
N LYS A 228 36.88 7.52 -6.79
CA LYS A 228 37.90 6.48 -7.01
C LYS A 228 37.43 5.13 -6.49
N LYS A 229 36.83 5.12 -5.29
CA LYS A 229 36.22 3.92 -4.70
C LYS A 229 35.03 3.44 -5.53
N HIS A 230 34.20 4.36 -6.01
CA HIS A 230 33.10 4.04 -6.92
C HIS A 230 33.59 3.42 -8.24
N LEU A 231 34.64 3.98 -8.85
CA LEU A 231 35.25 3.39 -10.04
C LEU A 231 35.75 1.97 -9.78
N GLN A 232 36.37 1.71 -8.62
CA GLN A 232 36.76 0.35 -8.23
C GLN A 232 35.56 -0.58 -8.06
N MET A 233 34.45 -0.09 -7.50
CA MET A 233 33.20 -0.83 -7.41
C MET A 233 32.67 -1.20 -8.80
N LYS A 234 32.60 -0.24 -9.74
CA LYS A 234 32.22 -0.49 -11.15
C LYS A 234 33.10 -1.53 -11.81
N LEU A 235 34.42 -1.44 -11.64
CA LEU A 235 35.38 -2.39 -12.22
C LEU A 235 35.24 -3.81 -11.65
N ARG A 236 34.84 -3.95 -10.38
CA ARG A 236 34.53 -5.26 -9.77
C ARG A 236 33.21 -5.80 -10.29
N ALA A 237 32.16 -4.97 -10.28
CA ALA A 237 30.83 -5.34 -10.77
C ALA A 237 30.87 -5.83 -12.22
N ARG A 238 31.65 -5.18 -13.11
CA ARG A 238 31.87 -5.60 -14.50
C ARG A 238 32.36 -7.04 -14.70
N LYS A 239 32.91 -7.67 -13.67
CA LYS A 239 33.43 -9.05 -13.71
C LYS A 239 32.42 -10.09 -13.22
N THR A 240 31.28 -9.66 -12.68
CA THR A 240 30.28 -10.58 -12.14
C THR A 240 29.29 -11.01 -13.21
N SER A 241 28.53 -12.07 -12.95
CA SER A 241 27.59 -12.62 -13.93
C SER A 241 26.35 -11.72 -14.10
N GLU A 242 26.04 -10.94 -13.07
CA GLU A 242 24.84 -10.10 -12.94
C GLU A 242 24.98 -8.77 -13.70
N TRP A 243 26.21 -8.35 -14.02
CA TRP A 243 26.48 -7.07 -14.70
C TRP A 243 25.71 -6.90 -16.00
N LYS A 244 25.66 -7.95 -16.84
CA LYS A 244 24.90 -7.93 -18.11
C LYS A 244 23.40 -7.73 -17.86
N GLY A 245 22.88 -8.31 -16.78
CA GLY A 245 21.50 -8.13 -16.36
C GLY A 245 21.21 -6.67 -15.99
N MET A 246 22.13 -6.05 -15.25
CA MET A 246 22.03 -4.64 -14.85
C MET A 246 22.09 -3.69 -16.05
N GLN A 247 23.00 -3.93 -17.01
CA GLN A 247 23.07 -3.17 -18.25
C GLN A 247 21.79 -3.28 -19.09
N SER A 248 21.25 -4.49 -19.22
CA SER A 248 19.98 -4.68 -19.93
C SER A 248 18.81 -3.99 -19.23
N PHE A 249 18.82 -3.97 -17.89
CA PHE A 249 17.77 -3.33 -17.09
C PHE A 249 17.77 -1.80 -17.25
N GLU A 250 18.94 -1.15 -17.12
CA GLU A 250 19.02 0.31 -17.34
C GLU A 250 18.73 0.70 -18.78
N ALA A 251 19.23 -0.07 -19.76
CA ALA A 251 19.02 0.23 -21.17
C ALA A 251 17.53 0.13 -21.57
N GLN A 252 16.75 -0.74 -20.93
CA GLN A 252 15.30 -0.80 -21.14
C GLN A 252 14.58 0.45 -20.64
N ALA A 253 15.08 1.09 -19.58
CA ALA A 253 14.56 2.38 -19.13
C ALA A 253 15.03 3.54 -20.04
N LEU A 254 16.18 3.39 -20.70
CA LEU A 254 16.76 4.39 -21.58
C LEU A 254 16.33 4.20 -23.05
N ASN A 255 15.09 4.56 -23.39
CA ASN A 255 14.62 4.58 -24.79
C ASN A 255 14.63 6.00 -25.37
N SER A 256 15.82 6.56 -25.58
CA SER A 256 15.99 7.94 -26.08
C SER A 256 17.15 8.05 -27.07
N SER A 257 17.09 9.08 -27.93
CA SER A 257 18.20 9.48 -28.80
C SER A 257 18.55 10.95 -28.58
N GLY A 258 19.81 11.32 -28.77
CA GLY A 258 20.29 12.69 -28.56
C GLY A 258 20.76 12.96 -27.14
N LYS A 259 20.66 14.22 -26.68
CA LYS A 259 21.07 14.60 -25.33
C LYS A 259 19.90 14.50 -24.36
N LEU A 260 20.18 13.99 -23.16
CA LEU A 260 19.21 13.81 -22.08
C LEU A 260 19.37 14.93 -21.05
N ALA A 261 18.27 15.60 -20.73
CA ALA A 261 18.22 16.58 -19.67
C ALA A 261 18.13 15.89 -18.29
N TRP A 262 18.44 16.66 -17.24
CA TRP A 262 18.30 16.22 -15.85
C TRP A 262 16.90 15.69 -15.53
N THR A 263 15.84 16.32 -16.08
CA THR A 263 14.45 15.88 -15.89
C THR A 263 14.21 14.49 -16.48
N ASP A 264 14.78 14.20 -17.65
CA ASP A 264 14.63 12.89 -18.30
C ASP A 264 15.24 11.79 -17.42
N LEU A 265 16.44 12.01 -16.89
CA LEU A 265 17.11 11.02 -16.04
C LEU A 265 16.47 10.89 -14.66
N LYS A 266 15.89 11.97 -14.11
CA LYS A 266 15.07 11.89 -12.89
C LYS A 266 13.90 10.92 -13.08
N GLU A 267 13.18 11.04 -14.19
CA GLU A 267 12.10 10.11 -14.51
C GLU A 267 12.62 8.68 -14.69
N ARG A 268 13.79 8.50 -15.33
CA ARG A 268 14.39 7.16 -15.50
C ARG A 268 14.79 6.51 -14.18
N VAL A 269 15.43 7.22 -13.25
CA VAL A 269 15.81 6.62 -11.96
C VAL A 269 14.60 6.28 -11.10
N MET A 270 13.55 7.11 -11.12
CA MET A 270 12.29 6.78 -10.43
C MET A 270 11.64 5.53 -11.03
N LEU A 271 11.62 5.40 -12.36
CA LEU A 271 11.15 4.19 -13.03
C LEU A 271 12.00 2.96 -12.67
N LEU A 272 13.33 3.11 -12.65
CA LEU A 272 14.24 2.03 -12.29
C LEU A 272 14.02 1.58 -10.83
N ALA A 273 13.91 2.49 -9.86
CA ALA A 273 13.59 2.14 -8.49
C ALA A 273 12.25 1.39 -8.38
N LYS A 274 11.20 1.89 -9.06
CA LYS A 274 9.87 1.27 -9.09
C LYS A 274 9.90 -0.18 -9.62
N LEU A 275 10.73 -0.45 -10.63
CA LEU A 275 10.84 -1.76 -11.28
C LEU A 275 11.92 -2.66 -10.67
N TYR A 276 12.78 -2.14 -9.80
CA TYR A 276 13.98 -2.83 -9.33
C TYR A 276 13.67 -4.15 -8.63
N GLY A 277 12.70 -4.17 -7.71
CA GLY A 277 12.34 -5.39 -6.97
C GLY A 277 11.87 -6.53 -7.88
N ARG A 278 11.06 -6.22 -8.90
CA ARG A 278 10.62 -7.22 -9.90
C ARG A 278 11.79 -7.77 -10.72
N TRP A 279 12.73 -6.91 -11.11
CA TRP A 279 13.92 -7.33 -11.84
C TRP A 279 14.84 -8.20 -10.97
N GLN A 280 15.06 -7.80 -9.71
CA GLN A 280 15.96 -8.49 -8.79
C GLN A 280 15.37 -9.77 -8.21
N ASN A 281 14.03 -9.94 -8.18
CA ASN A 281 13.36 -11.12 -7.62
C ASN A 281 13.84 -12.46 -8.21
N ARG A 282 14.49 -12.45 -9.38
CA ARG A 282 15.18 -13.64 -9.92
C ARG A 282 16.19 -14.25 -8.95
N GLU A 283 16.91 -13.42 -8.18
CA GLU A 283 17.83 -13.89 -7.14
C GLU A 283 17.10 -14.58 -5.99
N CYS A 284 15.88 -14.14 -5.67
CA CYS A 284 15.00 -14.79 -4.70
C CYS A 284 14.49 -16.13 -5.22
N GLU A 285 14.13 -16.24 -6.50
CA GLU A 285 13.73 -17.51 -7.11
C GLU A 285 14.88 -18.53 -7.15
N ASP A 286 16.09 -18.08 -7.45
CA ASP A 286 17.29 -18.92 -7.43
C ASP A 286 17.60 -19.40 -5.99
N MET A 287 17.45 -18.53 -4.99
CA MET A 287 17.59 -18.87 -3.58
C MET A 287 16.53 -19.88 -3.14
N LYS A 288 15.26 -19.66 -3.52
CA LYS A 288 14.14 -20.56 -3.27
C LYS A 288 14.39 -21.94 -3.87
N SER A 289 14.85 -22.01 -5.13
CA SER A 289 15.20 -23.28 -5.78
C SER A 289 16.31 -24.04 -5.04
N THR A 290 17.26 -23.32 -4.45
CA THR A 290 18.32 -23.91 -3.63
C THR A 290 17.75 -24.48 -2.33
N LEU A 291 16.94 -23.70 -1.61
CA LEU A 291 16.31 -24.13 -0.36
C LEU A 291 15.37 -25.33 -0.55
N VAL A 292 14.60 -25.36 -1.64
CA VAL A 292 13.73 -26.50 -1.99
C VAL A 292 14.53 -27.79 -2.18
N LYS A 293 15.74 -27.74 -2.74
CA LYS A 293 16.61 -28.92 -2.91
C LYS A 293 17.19 -29.44 -1.59
N MET A 294 17.17 -28.62 -0.54
CA MET A 294 17.70 -28.93 0.79
C MET A 294 16.61 -29.42 1.74
N GLY A 295 15.35 -29.20 1.39
CA GLY A 295 14.20 -29.43 2.26
C GLY A 295 13.13 -30.31 1.64
N ASP A 296 11.99 -30.35 2.31
CA ASP A 296 10.77 -30.98 1.86
C ASP A 296 9.57 -30.16 2.39
N SER A 297 8.47 -30.14 1.64
CA SER A 297 7.20 -29.56 2.09
C SER A 297 7.30 -28.10 2.59
N GLY A 298 8.16 -27.29 1.96
CA GLY A 298 8.32 -25.87 2.28
C GLY A 298 9.22 -25.55 3.48
N ARG A 299 9.96 -26.52 4.00
CA ARG A 299 10.87 -26.32 5.14
C ARG A 299 12.20 -27.07 5.00
N VAL A 300 13.24 -26.53 5.62
CA VAL A 300 14.61 -27.09 5.61
C VAL A 300 15.05 -27.34 7.05
N LYS A 301 15.66 -28.49 7.35
CA LYS A 301 16.23 -28.72 8.68
C LYS A 301 17.31 -27.69 8.99
N LEU A 302 17.34 -27.14 10.20
CA LEU A 302 18.29 -26.09 10.58
C LEU A 302 19.76 -26.53 10.36
N ASN A 303 20.08 -27.79 10.66
CA ASN A 303 21.43 -28.34 10.43
C ASN A 303 21.81 -28.38 8.94
N ASP A 304 20.86 -28.68 8.05
CA ASP A 304 21.11 -28.68 6.60
C ASP A 304 21.21 -27.25 6.06
N PHE A 305 20.39 -26.34 6.60
CA PHE A 305 20.43 -24.91 6.31
C PHE A 305 21.80 -24.30 6.61
N HIS A 306 22.34 -24.48 7.82
CA HIS A 306 23.70 -24.01 8.17
C HIS A 306 24.82 -24.87 7.55
N GLY A 307 24.53 -26.13 7.23
CA GLY A 307 25.43 -27.11 6.59
C GLY A 307 25.65 -26.90 5.08
N SER A 308 25.31 -25.71 4.55
CA SER A 308 25.32 -25.36 3.12
C SER A 308 26.69 -25.17 2.39
N PRO A 309 27.88 -25.62 2.83
CA PRO A 309 29.04 -25.77 1.93
C PRO A 309 28.81 -26.54 0.61
N LYS A 310 27.67 -27.23 0.44
CA LYS A 310 27.30 -27.94 -0.81
C LYS A 310 26.75 -27.03 -1.92
N TYR A 311 26.30 -25.81 -1.61
CA TYR A 311 25.75 -24.86 -2.59
C TYR A 311 26.49 -23.52 -2.52
N PRO A 312 27.60 -23.35 -3.24
CA PRO A 312 28.56 -22.26 -3.01
C PRO A 312 28.02 -20.86 -3.33
N GLN A 313 26.85 -20.73 -3.94
CA GLN A 313 26.25 -19.45 -4.32
C GLN A 313 25.60 -18.73 -3.13
N TYR A 314 25.05 -19.47 -2.15
CA TYR A 314 24.34 -18.91 -1.00
C TYR A 314 24.94 -19.39 0.32
N GLN A 315 25.16 -18.44 1.26
CA GLN A 315 25.64 -18.74 2.61
C GLN A 315 24.57 -18.36 3.62
N PHE A 316 23.90 -19.38 4.14
CA PHE A 316 22.86 -19.26 5.16
C PHE A 316 23.53 -19.23 6.55
N THR A 317 23.61 -18.04 7.16
CA THR A 317 24.45 -17.79 8.35
C THR A 317 23.70 -17.11 9.50
N GLU A 318 22.41 -16.89 9.33
CA GLU A 318 21.51 -16.37 10.33
C GLU A 318 21.46 -17.31 11.53
N LYS A 319 21.63 -16.75 12.73
CA LYS A 319 21.67 -17.54 13.96
C LYS A 319 20.27 -18.02 14.33
N GLU A 320 20.21 -19.12 15.07
CA GLU A 320 18.96 -19.70 15.55
C GLU A 320 18.10 -18.68 16.30
N GLU A 321 18.71 -17.85 17.15
CA GLU A 321 17.99 -16.85 17.95
C GLU A 321 17.26 -15.82 17.06
N TYR A 322 17.91 -15.37 15.99
CA TYR A 322 17.30 -14.46 15.02
C TYR A 322 16.17 -15.17 14.25
N LEU A 323 16.40 -16.39 13.77
CA LEU A 323 15.40 -17.15 13.01
C LEU A 323 14.14 -17.42 13.85
N GLN A 324 14.31 -17.68 15.14
CA GLN A 324 13.19 -17.86 16.06
C GLN A 324 12.44 -16.55 16.29
N GLN A 325 13.15 -15.45 16.60
CA GLN A 325 12.55 -14.13 16.80
C GLN A 325 11.79 -13.64 15.56
N ALA A 326 12.31 -13.93 14.37
CA ALA A 326 11.71 -13.56 13.09
C ALA A 326 10.51 -14.42 12.70
N GLY A 327 10.14 -15.44 13.49
CA GLY A 327 9.08 -16.40 13.14
C GLY A 327 9.45 -17.34 11.98
N ILE A 328 10.72 -17.36 11.58
CA ILE A 328 11.25 -18.17 10.47
C ILE A 328 11.49 -19.62 10.92
N LEU A 329 11.78 -19.83 12.19
CA LEU A 329 12.06 -21.15 12.76
C LEU A 329 10.79 -21.81 13.31
N GLU A 330 10.64 -23.10 13.05
CA GLU A 330 9.65 -23.98 13.64
C GLU A 330 10.35 -25.12 14.39
N GLU A 331 9.83 -25.50 15.55
CA GLU A 331 10.27 -26.70 16.27
C GLU A 331 9.14 -27.72 16.31
N GLU A 332 9.40 -28.93 15.81
CA GLU A 332 8.46 -30.04 15.78
C GLU A 332 9.16 -31.30 16.29
N ASN A 333 8.62 -31.91 17.36
CA ASN A 333 9.17 -33.13 17.97
C ASN A 333 10.67 -33.04 18.34
N GLY A 334 11.14 -31.85 18.72
CA GLY A 334 12.55 -31.58 19.06
C GLY A 334 13.48 -31.35 17.87
N GLU A 335 12.95 -31.43 16.64
CA GLU A 335 13.67 -31.07 15.41
C GLU A 335 13.33 -29.63 15.00
N LYS A 336 14.31 -28.90 14.49
CA LYS A 336 14.17 -27.49 14.10
C LYS A 336 14.21 -27.33 12.59
N TYR A 337 13.26 -26.57 12.07
CA TYR A 337 13.07 -26.33 10.65
C TYR A 337 12.99 -24.84 10.34
N VAL A 338 13.69 -24.41 9.30
CA VAL A 338 13.57 -23.09 8.67
C VAL A 338 12.44 -23.16 7.66
N LEU A 339 11.41 -22.33 7.84
CA LEU A 339 10.29 -22.19 6.92
C LEU A 339 10.74 -21.37 5.71
N ILE A 340 10.68 -21.95 4.50
CA ILE A 340 11.27 -21.37 3.30
C ILE A 340 10.59 -20.03 2.94
N ALA A 341 9.26 -19.99 2.93
CA ALA A 341 8.52 -18.77 2.61
C ALA A 341 8.79 -17.63 3.61
N ASN A 342 8.80 -17.93 4.92
CA ASN A 342 9.16 -16.96 5.96
C ASN A 342 10.60 -16.46 5.82
N TYR A 343 11.54 -17.35 5.50
CA TYR A 343 12.93 -16.97 5.30
C TYR A 343 13.07 -16.01 4.12
N LEU A 344 12.53 -16.36 2.95
CA LEU A 344 12.62 -15.53 1.74
C LEU A 344 12.04 -14.13 1.93
N LEU A 345 10.90 -14.02 2.63
CA LEU A 345 10.26 -12.74 2.94
C LEU A 345 10.84 -12.05 4.18
N GLY A 346 11.79 -12.68 4.85
CA GLY A 346 12.43 -12.17 6.06
C GLY A 346 13.35 -10.98 5.79
N ALA A 347 13.44 -10.07 6.77
CA ALA A 347 14.20 -8.83 6.64
C ALA A 347 15.70 -9.03 6.35
N SER A 348 16.28 -10.18 6.72
CA SER A 348 17.68 -10.52 6.42
C SER A 348 17.96 -10.72 4.92
N ASN A 349 16.91 -10.94 4.12
CA ASN A 349 17.00 -11.08 2.66
C ASN A 349 16.68 -9.79 1.90
N CYS A 350 16.45 -8.68 2.60
CA CYS A 350 16.25 -7.38 1.98
C CYS A 350 17.59 -6.72 1.64
N ILE A 351 17.65 -6.09 0.47
CA ILE A 351 18.79 -5.33 -0.05
C ILE A 351 18.36 -3.90 -0.38
N ALA A 352 19.26 -3.09 -0.96
CA ALA A 352 18.95 -1.71 -1.37
C ALA A 352 18.32 -0.90 -0.23
N SER A 353 18.81 -1.14 0.99
CA SER A 353 18.31 -0.50 2.21
C SER A 353 18.54 1.00 2.15
N SER A 354 17.47 1.78 2.26
CA SER A 354 17.47 3.25 2.28
C SER A 354 16.99 3.76 3.64
N GLU A 355 16.84 5.07 3.76
CA GLU A 355 16.32 5.70 4.98
C GLU A 355 14.85 5.38 5.21
N TYR A 356 14.07 5.08 4.15
CA TYR A 356 12.62 4.87 4.27
C TYR A 356 12.12 3.47 3.90
N PHE A 357 12.87 2.71 3.13
CA PHE A 357 12.47 1.35 2.73
C PHE A 357 13.66 0.44 2.43
N ALA A 358 13.40 -0.86 2.34
CA ALA A 358 14.32 -1.84 1.77
C ALA A 358 13.61 -2.66 0.69
N VAL A 359 14.38 -3.24 -0.25
CA VAL A 359 13.84 -4.11 -1.30
C VAL A 359 14.07 -5.57 -0.92
N CYS A 360 12.99 -6.31 -0.74
CA CYS A 360 12.95 -7.72 -0.35
C CYS A 360 12.39 -8.57 -1.51
N CYS A 361 12.33 -9.88 -1.29
CA CYS A 361 11.67 -10.80 -2.21
C CYS A 361 10.18 -10.46 -2.37
N LEU A 362 9.64 -10.67 -3.57
CA LEU A 362 8.21 -10.43 -3.84
C LEU A 362 7.36 -11.43 -3.07
N ASN A 363 6.26 -10.94 -2.50
CA ASN A 363 5.32 -11.78 -1.78
C ASN A 363 4.33 -12.47 -2.73
N GLU A 364 4.66 -13.69 -3.13
CA GLU A 364 3.78 -14.53 -3.97
C GLU A 364 2.46 -14.90 -3.26
N CYS A 365 2.43 -14.93 -1.92
CA CYS A 365 1.21 -15.21 -1.18
C CYS A 365 0.15 -14.13 -1.40
N GLU A 366 0.55 -12.86 -1.51
CA GLU A 366 -0.39 -11.77 -1.85
C GLU A 366 -1.03 -12.02 -3.21
N THR A 367 -0.26 -12.54 -4.18
CA THR A 367 -0.82 -12.91 -5.49
C THR A 367 -1.85 -14.02 -5.35
N LEU A 368 -1.59 -15.06 -4.54
CA LEU A 368 -2.56 -16.13 -4.28
C LEU A 368 -3.81 -15.62 -3.57
N LEU A 369 -3.64 -14.81 -2.52
CA LEU A 369 -4.75 -14.19 -1.79
C LEU A 369 -5.61 -13.34 -2.74
N ASN A 370 -4.98 -12.51 -3.58
CA ASN A 370 -5.66 -11.70 -4.59
C ASN A 370 -6.50 -12.54 -5.56
N HIS A 371 -6.15 -13.80 -5.87
CA HIS A 371 -7.00 -14.66 -6.70
C HIS A 371 -8.33 -15.01 -6.01
N PHE A 372 -8.30 -15.23 -4.69
CA PHE A 372 -9.53 -15.45 -3.91
C PHE A 372 -10.35 -14.15 -3.86
N GLU A 373 -9.71 -13.03 -3.51
CA GLU A 373 -10.35 -11.71 -3.44
C GLU A 373 -11.02 -11.34 -4.77
N ALA A 374 -10.27 -11.49 -5.88
CA ALA A 374 -10.73 -11.18 -7.23
C ALA A 374 -11.92 -12.04 -7.66
N SER A 375 -11.92 -13.33 -7.29
CA SER A 375 -12.95 -14.29 -7.70
C SER A 375 -14.29 -14.06 -7.01
N PHE A 376 -14.27 -13.54 -5.78
CA PHE A 376 -15.47 -13.42 -4.95
C PHE A 376 -15.94 -11.98 -4.75
N GLN A 377 -15.04 -10.98 -4.74
CA GLN A 377 -15.37 -9.56 -4.54
C GLN A 377 -16.24 -9.31 -3.29
N MET A 378 -15.93 -10.03 -2.21
CA MET A 378 -16.65 -9.97 -0.93
C MET A 378 -15.74 -10.42 0.22
N PRO A 379 -16.05 -10.14 1.50
CA PRO A 379 -15.14 -10.41 2.63
C PRO A 379 -14.85 -11.88 2.97
N GLY A 380 -15.58 -12.80 2.36
CA GLY A 380 -15.43 -14.23 2.54
C GLY A 380 -16.42 -14.97 1.65
N ALA A 381 -16.26 -16.27 1.47
CA ALA A 381 -17.18 -17.08 0.67
C ALA A 381 -17.52 -18.41 1.34
N ALA A 382 -18.57 -19.07 0.84
CA ALA A 382 -19.00 -20.37 1.37
C ALA A 382 -17.90 -21.42 1.16
N LEU A 383 -17.68 -22.26 2.18
CA LEU A 383 -16.62 -23.25 2.21
C LEU A 383 -16.50 -24.07 0.92
N GLU A 384 -17.61 -24.57 0.36
CA GLU A 384 -17.57 -25.40 -0.84
C GLU A 384 -17.04 -24.64 -2.07
N GLN A 385 -17.36 -23.35 -2.19
CA GLN A 385 -16.87 -22.51 -3.30
C GLN A 385 -15.37 -22.26 -3.15
N VAL A 386 -14.90 -22.03 -1.93
CA VAL A 386 -13.48 -21.82 -1.67
C VAL A 386 -12.68 -23.11 -1.89
N GLN A 387 -13.22 -24.27 -1.52
CA GLN A 387 -12.61 -25.57 -1.81
C GLN A 387 -12.47 -25.83 -3.31
N HIS A 388 -13.48 -25.44 -4.11
CA HIS A 388 -13.42 -25.54 -5.56
C HIS A 388 -12.26 -24.71 -6.12
N LEU A 389 -12.20 -23.42 -5.79
CA LEU A 389 -11.13 -22.53 -6.26
C LEU A 389 -9.75 -22.99 -5.76
N ALA A 390 -9.64 -23.40 -4.50
CA ALA A 390 -8.40 -23.94 -3.94
C ALA A 390 -7.89 -25.18 -4.71
N SER A 391 -8.81 -26.02 -5.18
CA SER A 391 -8.47 -27.18 -6.02
C SER A 391 -7.96 -26.76 -7.40
N GLU A 392 -8.56 -25.74 -8.01
CA GLU A 392 -8.09 -25.17 -9.29
C GLU A 392 -6.69 -24.55 -9.17
N LEU A 393 -6.40 -23.95 -8.02
CA LEU A 393 -5.08 -23.41 -7.67
C LEU A 393 -4.08 -24.49 -7.21
N ASN A 394 -4.45 -25.77 -7.24
CA ASN A 394 -3.62 -26.92 -6.81
C ASN A 394 -3.14 -26.84 -5.35
N ALA A 395 -3.99 -26.35 -4.44
CA ALA A 395 -3.70 -26.38 -3.00
C ALA A 395 -3.50 -27.83 -2.50
N SER A 396 -2.48 -28.06 -1.68
CA SER A 396 -2.19 -29.39 -1.09
C SER A 396 -3.18 -29.80 0.03
N ALA A 397 -3.73 -28.81 0.75
CA ALA A 397 -4.49 -28.99 1.99
C ALA A 397 -5.98 -28.58 1.87
N VAL A 398 -6.64 -28.88 0.75
CA VAL A 398 -8.04 -28.47 0.48
C VAL A 398 -9.02 -29.00 1.54
N SER A 399 -8.84 -30.25 2.00
CA SER A 399 -9.71 -30.86 3.01
C SER A 399 -9.63 -30.15 4.37
N GLU A 400 -8.47 -29.58 4.69
CA GLU A 400 -8.22 -28.88 5.95
C GLU A 400 -8.83 -27.47 5.99
N LEU A 401 -9.29 -26.95 4.84
CA LEU A 401 -9.93 -25.63 4.75
C LEU A 401 -11.18 -25.51 5.62
N SER A 402 -11.84 -26.64 5.92
CA SER A 402 -12.97 -26.69 6.84
C SER A 402 -12.66 -26.10 8.22
N SER A 403 -11.40 -26.17 8.67
CA SER A 403 -10.93 -25.55 9.92
C SER A 403 -10.84 -24.03 9.89
N ALA A 404 -10.88 -23.42 8.69
CA ALA A 404 -10.84 -21.98 8.48
C ALA A 404 -12.23 -21.35 8.29
N ALA A 405 -13.28 -22.16 8.15
CA ALA A 405 -14.65 -21.66 8.09
C ALA A 405 -15.14 -21.29 9.49
N ASP A 406 -15.92 -20.21 9.58
CA ASP A 406 -16.59 -19.82 10.82
C ASP A 406 -17.83 -20.69 11.11
N ALA A 407 -18.55 -20.37 12.18
CA ALA A 407 -19.75 -21.11 12.58
C ALA A 407 -20.89 -21.06 11.54
N SER A 408 -20.83 -20.12 10.59
CA SER A 408 -21.80 -19.99 9.48
C SER A 408 -21.39 -20.75 8.22
N GLY A 409 -20.20 -21.36 8.20
CA GLY A 409 -19.66 -22.05 7.03
C GLY A 409 -18.98 -21.12 6.02
N VAL A 410 -18.68 -19.88 6.43
CA VAL A 410 -17.99 -18.89 5.58
C VAL A 410 -16.51 -18.86 5.93
N VAL A 411 -15.67 -18.86 4.91
CA VAL A 411 -14.22 -18.64 5.03
C VAL A 411 -13.96 -17.14 4.83
N VAL A 412 -13.45 -16.47 5.86
CA VAL A 412 -13.14 -15.03 5.83
C VAL A 412 -11.69 -14.82 5.40
N TRP A 413 -11.44 -14.02 4.35
CA TRP A 413 -10.13 -13.87 3.71
C TRP A 413 -9.05 -13.32 4.65
N HIS A 414 -9.37 -12.24 5.35
CA HIS A 414 -8.44 -11.61 6.27
C HIS A 414 -8.59 -12.17 7.69
N SER A 415 -8.71 -13.49 7.85
CA SER A 415 -8.71 -14.17 9.15
C SER A 415 -7.42 -14.93 9.41
N PRO A 416 -6.98 -15.07 10.68
CA PRO A 416 -5.82 -15.90 11.01
C PRO A 416 -6.00 -17.35 10.59
N ALA A 417 -7.24 -17.87 10.71
CA ALA A 417 -7.53 -19.24 10.33
C ALA A 417 -7.30 -19.47 8.82
N PHE A 418 -7.74 -18.53 7.97
CA PHE A 418 -7.47 -18.60 6.54
C PHE A 418 -6.00 -18.39 6.20
N ARG A 419 -5.31 -17.43 6.84
CA ARG A 419 -3.86 -17.22 6.62
C ARG A 419 -3.02 -18.44 7.02
N ARG A 420 -3.36 -19.10 8.14
CA ARG A 420 -2.73 -20.38 8.54
C ARG A 420 -3.06 -21.52 7.58
N TRP A 421 -4.25 -21.53 6.98
CA TRP A 421 -4.57 -22.47 5.92
C TRP A 421 -3.77 -22.19 4.64
N LEU A 422 -3.64 -20.94 4.21
CA LEU A 422 -2.82 -20.55 3.05
C LEU A 422 -1.38 -21.04 3.19
N HIS A 423 -0.78 -20.88 4.37
CA HIS A 423 0.56 -21.43 4.65
C HIS A 423 0.61 -22.96 4.44
N ARG A 424 -0.37 -23.71 4.96
CA ARG A 424 -0.42 -25.17 4.79
C ARG A 424 -0.66 -25.60 3.35
N ALA A 425 -1.56 -24.89 2.64
CA ALA A 425 -1.92 -25.16 1.26
C ALA A 425 -0.81 -24.81 0.26
N PHE A 426 -0.01 -23.78 0.57
CA PHE A 426 1.02 -23.21 -0.30
C PHE A 426 2.32 -22.90 0.47
N PRO A 427 3.00 -23.91 1.05
CA PRO A 427 4.09 -23.69 2.00
C PRO A 427 5.37 -23.08 1.40
N LEU A 428 5.46 -23.01 0.07
CA LEU A 428 6.56 -22.36 -0.65
C LEU A 428 6.28 -20.91 -1.03
N GLN A 429 5.01 -20.48 -0.96
CA GLN A 429 4.55 -19.16 -1.37
C GLN A 429 4.09 -18.35 -0.16
N CYS A 430 3.41 -19.00 0.78
CA CYS A 430 2.74 -18.36 1.90
C CYS A 430 3.50 -18.55 3.21
N PRO A 431 3.97 -17.45 3.83
CA PRO A 431 4.63 -17.53 5.13
C PRO A 431 3.63 -17.95 6.21
N ARG A 432 4.13 -18.67 7.21
CA ARG A 432 3.37 -18.97 8.42
C ARG A 432 3.23 -17.67 9.23
N PRO A 433 2.00 -17.23 9.57
CA PRO A 433 1.85 -16.06 10.43
C PRO A 433 2.38 -16.34 11.84
N THR A 434 2.96 -15.31 12.44
CA THR A 434 3.34 -15.31 13.86
C THR A 434 2.13 -15.06 14.77
N ALA A 435 2.28 -15.31 16.07
CA ALA A 435 1.22 -15.00 17.04
C ALA A 435 0.84 -13.51 17.05
N LEU A 436 1.82 -12.61 16.92
CA LEU A 436 1.58 -11.17 16.87
C LEU A 436 0.88 -10.74 15.58
N GLU A 437 1.18 -11.40 14.46
CA GLU A 437 0.44 -11.18 13.21
C GLU A 437 -0.99 -11.70 13.31
N ASP A 438 -1.20 -12.89 13.87
CA ASP A 438 -2.54 -13.43 14.13
C ASP A 438 -3.35 -12.48 15.03
N GLU A 439 -2.77 -11.96 16.11
CA GLU A 439 -3.40 -10.99 17.00
C GLU A 439 -3.77 -9.68 16.30
N ALA A 440 -2.88 -9.16 15.46
CA ALA A 440 -3.15 -7.93 14.70
C ALA A 440 -4.29 -8.11 13.68
N VAL A 441 -4.36 -9.29 13.03
CA VAL A 441 -5.44 -9.61 12.08
C VAL A 441 -6.78 -9.77 12.80
N GLU A 442 -6.80 -10.39 13.99
CA GLU A 442 -8.03 -10.44 14.80
C GLU A 442 -8.48 -9.04 15.25
N ALA A 443 -7.54 -8.16 15.61
CA ALA A 443 -7.86 -6.78 15.97
C ALA A 443 -8.48 -6.02 14.79
N GLU A 444 -7.91 -6.17 13.58
CA GLU A 444 -8.46 -5.62 12.33
C GLU A 444 -9.88 -6.12 12.04
N LEU A 445 -10.12 -7.43 12.16
CA LEU A 445 -11.46 -8.00 11.98
C LEU A 445 -12.45 -7.52 13.05
N THR A 446 -12.00 -7.35 14.29
CA THR A 446 -12.83 -6.86 15.39
C THR A 446 -13.23 -5.41 15.13
N GLU A 447 -12.28 -4.56 14.76
CA GLU A 447 -12.55 -3.17 14.39
C GLU A 447 -13.54 -3.09 13.21
N ALA A 448 -13.35 -3.90 12.17
CA ALA A 448 -14.25 -3.94 11.03
C ALA A 448 -15.69 -4.36 11.39
N LYS A 449 -15.85 -5.31 12.34
CA LYS A 449 -17.17 -5.72 12.85
C LYS A 449 -17.84 -4.61 13.65
N GLU A 450 -17.13 -4.04 14.62
CA GLU A 450 -17.63 -2.92 15.44
C GLU A 450 -18.02 -1.74 14.56
N TRP A 451 -17.21 -1.45 13.54
CA TRP A 451 -17.45 -0.44 12.54
C TRP A 451 -18.78 -0.65 11.78
N MET A 452 -19.03 -1.87 11.30
CA MET A 452 -20.28 -2.22 10.62
C MET A 452 -21.49 -2.12 11.55
N GLU A 453 -21.37 -2.56 12.81
CA GLU A 453 -22.44 -2.48 13.80
C GLU A 453 -22.80 -1.04 14.14
N ILE A 454 -21.80 -0.15 14.27
CA ILE A 454 -22.02 1.29 14.52
C ILE A 454 -22.77 1.92 13.35
N ASP A 455 -22.37 1.63 12.11
CA ASP A 455 -23.03 2.16 10.93
C ASP A 455 -24.46 1.62 10.79
N GLU A 456 -24.70 0.33 11.06
CA GLU A 456 -26.04 -0.23 11.08
C GLU A 456 -26.91 0.43 12.16
N ALA A 457 -26.41 0.57 13.38
CA ALA A 457 -27.13 1.22 14.48
C ALA A 457 -27.43 2.70 14.16
N ALA A 458 -26.51 3.41 13.50
CA ALA A 458 -26.73 4.77 13.04
C ALA A 458 -27.86 4.82 12.00
N ARG A 459 -27.86 3.90 11.03
CA ARG A 459 -28.93 3.78 10.02
C ARG A 459 -30.28 3.47 10.65
N GLN A 460 -30.34 2.54 11.61
CA GLN A 460 -31.57 2.21 12.32
C GLN A 460 -32.12 3.39 13.12
N LYS A 461 -31.26 4.22 13.75
CA LYS A 461 -31.66 5.45 14.44
C LYS A 461 -32.15 6.56 13.50
N LEU A 462 -31.62 6.61 12.27
CA LEU A 462 -32.04 7.55 11.22
C LEU A 462 -33.31 7.09 10.48
N HIS A 463 -33.62 5.80 10.48
CA HIS A 463 -34.81 5.22 9.85
C HIS A 463 -36.15 5.86 10.30
N PRO A 464 -36.41 6.14 11.60
CA PRO A 464 -37.62 6.84 12.03
C PRO A 464 -37.66 8.35 11.73
N LEU A 465 -36.56 8.95 11.23
CA LEU A 465 -36.51 10.36 10.83
C LEU A 465 -36.78 10.58 9.33
N VAL A 466 -36.92 9.50 8.55
CA VAL A 466 -37.46 9.57 7.19
C VAL A 466 -38.97 9.74 7.32
N LEU A 467 -39.43 10.99 7.30
CA LEU A 467 -40.84 11.34 7.25
C LEU A 467 -41.54 10.50 6.18
N HIS A 468 -42.54 9.74 6.60
CA HIS A 468 -43.40 9.00 5.69
C HIS A 468 -44.05 10.01 4.71
N PRO A 469 -44.16 9.74 3.40
CA PRO A 469 -44.73 10.69 2.42
C PRO A 469 -46.14 11.18 2.77
N SER A 470 -46.84 10.46 3.65
CA SER A 470 -48.16 10.81 4.20
C SER A 470 -48.16 11.94 5.23
N GLU A 471 -47.00 12.37 5.74
CA GLU A 471 -46.91 13.52 6.67
C GLU A 471 -46.64 14.85 5.95
N CYS A 472 -46.31 14.82 4.66
CA CYS A 472 -46.15 16.03 3.82
C CYS A 472 -47.48 16.61 3.29
N THR A 473 -48.64 16.08 3.69
CA THR A 473 -49.96 16.56 3.24
C THR A 473 -50.75 17.36 4.26
N ARG A 474 -50.20 17.69 5.45
CA ARG A 474 -50.83 18.71 6.30
C ARG A 474 -50.53 20.10 5.74
N LEU A 475 -51.45 20.59 4.90
CA LEU A 475 -51.57 22.01 4.61
C LEU A 475 -51.65 22.79 5.95
N PRO A 476 -50.83 23.83 6.15
CA PRO A 476 -50.96 24.69 7.32
C PRO A 476 -52.33 25.36 7.36
N GLU A 477 -52.90 25.51 8.55
CA GLU A 477 -54.23 26.06 8.89
C GLU A 477 -54.46 27.55 8.51
N TRP A 478 -53.70 28.11 7.58
CA TRP A 478 -53.81 29.50 7.14
C TRP A 478 -54.33 29.63 5.70
N HIS A 479 -54.85 28.54 5.12
CA HIS A 479 -55.66 28.61 3.91
C HIS A 479 -57.13 28.83 4.29
N GLU A 480 -57.56 30.08 4.23
CA GLU A 480 -58.98 30.43 4.19
C GLU A 480 -59.62 29.75 2.97
N THR A 481 -60.62 28.90 3.22
CA THR A 481 -61.47 28.33 2.17
C THR A 481 -62.45 29.39 1.68
N PRO A 482 -62.62 29.59 0.36
CA PRO A 482 -63.60 30.51 -0.18
C PRO A 482 -65.02 29.90 -0.15
N GLU A 483 -65.58 29.72 1.05
CA GLU A 483 -66.99 29.37 1.28
C GLU A 483 -67.63 30.17 2.44
N GLU A 484 -67.12 31.38 2.73
CA GLU A 484 -67.83 32.38 3.54
C GLU A 484 -68.00 33.71 2.78
N SER A 485 -68.66 33.65 1.61
CA SER A 485 -69.21 34.83 0.95
C SER A 485 -70.69 34.64 0.55
N ALA A 486 -71.46 34.04 1.45
CA ALA A 486 -72.91 33.99 1.37
C ALA A 486 -73.53 34.26 2.75
N ALA A 487 -73.56 35.53 3.18
CA ALA A 487 -74.61 36.14 4.00
C ALA A 487 -74.17 37.53 4.52
N LEU A 488 -74.22 38.53 3.65
CA LEU A 488 -74.66 39.86 4.08
C LEU A 488 -75.99 40.10 3.34
N GLU A 489 -77.07 39.77 4.03
CA GLU A 489 -78.43 40.18 3.71
C GLU A 489 -78.61 41.70 3.94
N VAL A 490 -79.58 42.24 3.18
CA VAL A 490 -80.19 43.59 3.18
C VAL A 490 -79.61 44.61 2.20
#